data_AF-A0A7J8XFV6-F1
#
_entry.id   AF-A0A7J8XFV6-F1
#
_cell.length_a   1.000
_cell.length_b   1.000
_cell.length_c   1.000
_cell.angle_alpha   90.00
_cell.angle_beta   90.00
_cell.angle_gamma   90.00
#
_symmetry.space_group_name_H-M   'P 1'
#
loop_
_entity.id
_entity.type
_entity.pdbx_description
1 polymer ?
#
loop_
_entity_poly.entity_id
_entity_poly.type
_entity_poly.pdbx_seq_one_letter_code
_entity_poly.pdbx_strand_id
1 'polypeptide(L)'
;MLDGEEYREEMGEPFSSVVQVTPTKKKKNKNKRRFSDEQIKSLELMFESETRLEPRKKLQVAKELGLQPRQVAIWFQNKRARWKSKQLERDYNILQANYDHLASKYESLKREKQALLAQ
;
A
#
# COMPACT_ATOMS: atom_id res chain seq x y z
N MET A 1 -1.70 -25.31 -29.18
CA MET A 1 -1.55 -24.04 -29.92
C MET A 1 -0.65 -23.16 -29.07
N LEU A 2 0.52 -22.82 -29.61
CA LEU A 2 1.60 -22.04 -28.98
C LEU A 2 1.38 -20.55 -29.22
N ASP A 3 1.76 -19.74 -28.24
CA ASP A 3 2.67 -18.58 -28.31
C ASP A 3 2.90 -18.17 -26.82
N GLY A 4 4.08 -18.26 -26.21
CA GLY A 4 5.42 -17.96 -26.73
C GLY A 4 5.79 -16.52 -26.31
N GLU A 5 7.03 -16.29 -25.87
CA GLU A 5 7.62 -15.02 -25.38
C GLU A 5 7.50 -14.79 -23.85
N GLU A 6 8.25 -15.48 -22.98
CA GLU A 6 9.72 -15.44 -22.82
C GLU A 6 10.23 -14.12 -22.23
N TYR A 7 10.38 -14.06 -20.90
CA TYR A 7 11.35 -13.17 -20.24
C TYR A 7 11.85 -13.86 -18.97
N ARG A 8 12.71 -14.86 -19.15
CA ARG A 8 13.62 -15.35 -18.11
C ARG A 8 15.05 -15.24 -18.65
N GLU A 9 15.89 -14.65 -17.80
CA GLU A 9 17.37 -14.69 -17.77
C GLU A 9 18.15 -13.76 -18.71
N GLU A 10 18.59 -12.62 -18.15
CA GLU A 10 20.03 -12.32 -18.13
C GLU A 10 20.51 -12.16 -16.68
N MET A 11 21.70 -12.69 -16.47
CA MET A 11 22.36 -13.04 -15.22
C MET A 11 23.10 -11.87 -14.60
N GLY A 12 23.30 -11.91 -13.26
CA GLY A 12 24.43 -11.25 -12.62
C GLY A 12 24.13 -10.39 -11.39
N GLU A 13 23.90 -11.03 -10.24
CA GLU A 13 24.76 -10.96 -9.03
C GLU A 13 24.00 -11.50 -7.81
N PRO A 14 24.59 -12.44 -7.05
CA PRO A 14 23.94 -13.09 -5.92
C PRO A 14 23.84 -12.10 -4.76
N PHE A 15 22.72 -12.15 -4.04
CA PHE A 15 22.62 -11.53 -2.72
C PHE A 15 23.52 -12.33 -1.76
N SER A 16 24.83 -12.09 -1.83
CA SER A 16 25.80 -12.66 -0.89
C SER A 16 25.64 -11.94 0.45
N SER A 17 24.98 -12.65 1.35
CA SER A 17 24.91 -12.35 2.77
C SER A 17 26.31 -12.49 3.40
N VAL A 18 27.06 -11.40 3.47
CA VAL A 18 28.10 -11.22 4.50
C VAL A 18 28.01 -9.78 5.02
N VAL A 19 27.55 -9.65 6.27
CA VAL A 19 27.65 -8.41 7.03
C VAL A 19 29.12 -8.19 7.37
N GLN A 20 29.79 -7.30 6.63
CA GLN A 20 31.04 -6.68 7.06
C GLN A 20 30.80 -5.18 7.21
N VAL A 21 30.77 -4.73 8.46
CA VAL A 21 30.63 -3.31 8.82
C VAL A 21 31.99 -2.65 8.70
N THR A 22 32.24 -1.95 7.60
CA THR A 22 33.33 -0.96 7.50
C THR A 22 32.75 0.46 7.60
N PRO A 23 33.24 1.34 8.49
CA PRO A 23 32.66 2.67 8.65
C PRO A 23 33.27 3.64 7.63
N THR A 24 32.65 3.77 6.46
CA THR A 24 33.00 4.83 5.50
C THR A 24 31.96 5.95 5.53
N LYS A 25 32.45 7.16 5.79
CA LYS A 25 31.70 8.40 5.99
C LYS A 25 30.78 8.70 4.80
N LYS A 26 29.47 8.44 4.94
CA LYS A 26 28.48 8.77 3.91
C LYS A 26 28.08 10.24 3.98
N LYS A 27 28.55 11.03 3.01
CA LYS A 27 28.06 12.38 2.68
C LYS A 27 26.53 12.33 2.52
N LYS A 28 25.84 13.22 3.25
CA LYS A 28 24.37 13.38 3.28
C LYS A 28 23.84 13.90 1.94
N ASN A 29 23.61 13.03 0.95
CA ASN A 29 22.76 13.34 -0.20
C ASN A 29 21.28 13.09 0.14
N LYS A 30 20.70 13.98 0.95
CA LYS A 30 19.30 13.86 1.41
C LYS A 30 18.25 14.31 0.39
N ASN A 31 18.65 14.89 -0.75
CA ASN A 31 17.70 15.52 -1.69
C ASN A 31 17.34 14.69 -2.93
N LYS A 32 18.00 13.55 -3.20
CA LYS A 32 17.73 12.75 -4.42
C LYS A 32 16.65 11.67 -4.24
N ARG A 33 16.00 11.62 -3.07
CA ARG A 33 15.06 10.54 -2.68
C ARG A 33 13.59 10.94 -2.58
N ARG A 34 13.26 12.24 -2.51
CA ARG A 34 11.87 12.72 -2.49
C ARG A 34 11.48 13.20 -3.88
N PHE A 35 10.28 12.81 -4.31
CA PHE A 35 9.63 13.43 -5.47
C PHE A 35 9.27 14.88 -5.14
N SER A 36 9.26 15.75 -6.15
CA SER A 36 8.75 17.12 -6.01
C SER A 36 7.24 17.10 -5.77
N ASP A 37 6.71 18.20 -5.23
CA ASP A 37 5.27 18.29 -4.95
C ASP A 37 4.44 18.24 -6.25
N GLU A 38 4.96 18.77 -7.36
CA GLU A 38 4.35 18.64 -8.68
C GLU A 38 4.34 17.19 -9.17
N GLN A 39 5.43 16.45 -9.00
CA GLN A 39 5.51 15.02 -9.32
C GLN A 39 4.50 14.22 -8.49
N ILE A 40 4.39 14.52 -7.19
CA ILE A 40 3.43 13.87 -6.30
C ILE A 40 2.00 14.16 -6.77
N LYS A 41 1.67 15.42 -7.04
CA LYS A 41 0.34 15.83 -7.49
C LYS A 41 -0.08 15.13 -8.79
N SER A 42 0.83 15.03 -9.75
CA SER A 42 0.58 14.30 -11.00
C SER A 42 0.34 12.81 -10.75
N LEU A 43 1.19 12.17 -9.94
CA LEU A 43 1.02 10.76 -9.57
C LEU A 43 -0.30 10.50 -8.83
N GLU A 44 -0.74 11.43 -7.99
CA GLU A 44 -2.01 11.34 -7.26
C GLU A 44 -3.22 11.47 -8.18
N LEU A 45 -3.23 12.47 -9.07
CA LEU A 45 -4.29 12.64 -10.06
C LEU A 45 -4.46 11.38 -10.92
N MET A 46 -3.33 10.79 -11.33
CA MET A 46 -3.37 9.54 -12.09
C MET A 46 -3.90 8.37 -11.27
N PHE A 47 -3.50 8.26 -10.01
CA PHE A 47 -3.96 7.19 -9.11
C PHE A 47 -5.48 7.24 -8.87
N GLU A 48 -6.07 8.45 -8.82
CA GLU A 48 -7.52 8.63 -8.68
C GLU A 48 -8.28 8.06 -9.88
N SER A 49 -7.74 8.20 -11.09
CA SER A 49 -8.32 7.63 -12.30
C SER A 49 -8.06 6.12 -12.46
N GLU A 50 -6.87 5.64 -12.08
CA GLU A 50 -6.44 4.27 -12.32
C GLU A 50 -5.56 3.76 -11.18
N THR A 51 -6.09 2.83 -10.37
CA THR A 51 -5.36 2.28 -9.22
C THR A 51 -4.28 1.25 -9.61
N ARG A 52 -4.37 0.70 -10.83
CA ARG A 52 -3.41 -0.26 -11.42
C ARG A 52 -2.81 0.32 -12.70
N LEU A 53 -1.54 0.70 -12.62
CA LEU A 53 -0.85 1.33 -13.75
C LEU A 53 -0.42 0.30 -14.79
N GLU A 54 -0.99 0.38 -15.99
CA GLU A 54 -0.59 -0.42 -17.16
C GLU A 54 0.89 -0.19 -17.54
N PRO A 55 1.61 -1.21 -18.05
CA PRO A 55 3.03 -1.09 -18.39
C PRO A 55 3.35 0.05 -19.37
N ARG A 56 2.50 0.26 -20.38
CA ARG A 56 2.67 1.35 -21.36
C ARG A 56 2.48 2.73 -20.71
N LYS A 57 1.42 2.91 -19.93
CA LYS A 57 1.16 4.15 -19.17
C LYS A 57 2.30 4.44 -18.19
N LYS A 58 2.84 3.42 -17.51
CA LYS A 58 3.98 3.55 -16.60
C LYS A 58 5.21 4.16 -17.28
N LEU A 59 5.54 3.73 -18.50
CA LEU A 59 6.66 4.30 -19.25
C LEU A 59 6.39 5.76 -19.63
N GLN A 60 5.16 6.07 -20.05
CA GLN A 60 4.76 7.43 -20.40
C GLN A 60 4.90 8.38 -19.20
N VAL A 61 4.33 8.02 -18.05
CA VAL A 61 4.38 8.81 -16.81
C VAL A 61 5.81 9.00 -16.31
N ALA A 62 6.61 7.93 -16.37
CA ALA A 62 8.02 8.00 -16.02
C ALA A 62 8.75 9.03 -16.89
N LYS A 63 8.50 9.03 -18.20
CA LYS A 63 9.09 9.99 -19.13
C LYS A 63 8.61 11.42 -18.86
N GLU A 64 7.31 11.62 -18.69
CA GLU A 64 6.70 12.94 -18.43
C GLU A 64 7.20 13.56 -17.13
N LEU A 65 7.39 12.76 -16.08
CA LEU A 65 7.85 13.22 -14.76
C LEU A 65 9.37 13.23 -14.61
N GLY A 66 10.12 12.77 -15.61
CA GLY A 66 11.58 12.61 -15.53
C GLY A 66 12.02 11.59 -14.46
N LEU A 67 11.18 10.57 -14.19
CA LEU A 67 11.40 9.54 -13.18
C LEU A 67 11.75 8.20 -13.85
N GLN A 68 12.38 7.29 -13.11
CA GLN A 68 12.55 5.93 -13.58
C GLN A 68 11.22 5.15 -13.49
N PRO A 69 10.88 4.27 -14.46
CA PRO A 69 9.67 3.44 -14.39
C PRO A 69 9.55 2.63 -13.10
N ARG A 70 10.69 2.23 -12.50
CA ARG A 70 10.72 1.54 -11.21
C ARG A 70 10.25 2.43 -10.06
N GLN A 71 10.60 3.72 -10.05
CA GLN A 71 10.19 4.66 -9.02
C GLN A 71 8.67 4.88 -9.05
N VAL A 72 8.09 5.02 -10.25
CA VAL A 72 6.64 5.10 -10.44
C VAL A 72 5.96 3.82 -9.94
N ALA A 73 6.49 2.64 -10.29
CA ALA A 73 5.94 1.36 -9.81
C ALA A 73 5.94 1.25 -8.27
N ILE A 74 7.05 1.60 -7.62
CA ILE A 74 7.16 1.58 -6.14
C ILE A 74 6.19 2.58 -5.52
N TRP A 75 6.06 3.78 -6.09
CA TRP A 75 5.13 4.78 -5.59
C TRP A 75 3.68 4.27 -5.64
N PHE A 76 3.25 3.68 -6.76
CA PHE A 76 1.91 3.10 -6.90
C PHE A 76 1.69 1.93 -5.93
N GLN A 77 2.69 1.07 -5.73
CA GLN A 77 2.63 -0.01 -4.74
C GLN A 77 2.43 0.55 -3.32
N ASN A 78 3.23 1.55 -2.92
CA ASN A 78 3.13 2.17 -1.60
C ASN A 78 1.80 2.91 -1.41
N LYS A 79 1.32 3.61 -2.45
CA LYS A 79 0.03 4.31 -2.41
C LYS A 79 -1.12 3.32 -2.22
N ARG A 80 -1.14 2.19 -2.95
CA ARG A 80 -2.12 1.11 -2.74
C ARG A 80 -2.04 0.50 -1.35
N ALA A 81 -0.84 0.24 -0.85
CA ALA A 81 -0.66 -0.31 0.50
C ALA A 81 -1.26 0.63 1.55
N ARG A 82 -0.95 1.93 1.50
CA ARG A 82 -1.53 2.94 2.40
C ARG A 82 -3.04 3.05 2.28
N TRP A 83 -3.56 3.03 1.05
CA TRP A 83 -5.00 3.07 0.82
C TRP A 83 -5.69 1.85 1.43
N LYS A 84 -5.15 0.64 1.23
CA LYS A 84 -5.68 -0.60 1.80
C LYS A 84 -5.65 -0.57 3.33
N SER A 85 -4.55 -0.11 3.94
CA SER A 85 -4.47 0.06 5.39
C SER A 85 -5.54 1.03 5.92
N LYS A 86 -5.73 2.17 5.24
CA LYS A 86 -6.75 3.15 5.63
C LYS A 86 -8.17 2.62 5.47
N GLN A 87 -8.43 1.77 4.47
CA GLN A 87 -9.73 1.11 4.35
C GLN A 87 -9.95 0.10 5.48
N LEU A 88 -8.96 -0.75 5.74
CA LEU A 88 -9.06 -1.75 6.81
C LEU A 88 -9.31 -1.12 8.18
N GLU A 89 -8.67 0.02 8.47
CA GLU A 89 -8.89 0.78 9.70
C GLU A 89 -10.34 1.27 9.82
N ARG A 90 -10.92 1.78 8.72
CA ARG A 90 -12.32 2.22 8.71
C ARG A 90 -13.27 1.05 8.88
N ASP A 91 -13.04 -0.04 8.15
CA ASP A 91 -13.88 -1.23 8.21
C ASP A 91 -13.88 -1.83 9.62
N TYR A 92 -12.71 -1.84 10.26
CA TYR A 92 -12.57 -2.25 11.66
C TYR A 92 -13.38 -1.35 12.61
N ASN A 93 -13.27 -0.02 12.47
CA ASN A 93 -14.01 0.91 13.32
C ASN A 93 -15.53 0.74 13.17
N ILE A 94 -16.01 0.51 11.95
CA ILE A 94 -17.43 0.23 11.68
C ILE A 94 -17.85 -1.08 12.35
N LEU A 95 -17.04 -2.13 12.19
CA LEU A 95 -17.32 -3.43 12.78
C LEU A 95 -17.34 -3.37 14.31
N GLN A 96 -16.42 -2.61 14.91
CA GLN A 96 -16.37 -2.39 16.35
C GLN A 96 -17.62 -1.69 16.86
N ALA A 97 -18.04 -0.59 16.21
CA ALA A 97 -19.27 0.12 16.59
C ALA A 97 -20.51 -0.79 16.50
N ASN A 98 -20.59 -1.62 15.47
CA ASN A 98 -21.68 -2.59 15.32
C ASN A 98 -21.66 -3.66 16.42
N TYR A 99 -20.46 -4.14 16.78
CA TYR A 99 -20.29 -5.09 17.87
C TYR A 99 -20.72 -4.50 19.21
N ASP A 100 -20.29 -3.28 19.53
CA ASP A 100 -20.64 -2.61 20.78
C ASP A 100 -22.16 -2.38 20.89
N HIS A 101 -22.80 -2.00 19.78
CA HIS A 101 -24.25 -1.87 19.71
C HIS A 101 -24.96 -3.21 19.97
N LEU A 102 -24.51 -4.28 19.32
CA LEU A 102 -25.08 -5.62 19.51
C LEU A 102 -24.87 -6.13 20.93
N ALA A 103 -23.69 -5.92 21.51
CA ALA A 103 -23.38 -6.29 22.88
C ALA A 103 -24.29 -5.59 23.89
N SER A 104 -24.54 -4.28 23.71
CA SER A 104 -25.48 -3.53 24.55
C SER A 104 -26.91 -4.06 24.45
N LYS A 105 -27.37 -4.39 23.24
CA LYS A 105 -28.69 -4.99 23.01
C LYS A 105 -28.80 -6.38 23.66
N TYR A 106 -27.76 -7.19 23.54
CA TYR A 106 -27.68 -8.51 24.16
C TYR A 106 -27.76 -8.42 25.69
N GLU A 107 -26.98 -7.52 26.32
CA GLU A 107 -27.00 -7.35 27.77
C GLU A 107 -28.36 -6.86 28.26
N SER A 108 -29.01 -5.96 27.53
CA SER A 108 -30.38 -5.52 27.85
C SER A 108 -31.37 -6.70 27.81
N LEU A 109 -31.36 -7.48 26.74
CA LEU A 109 -32.24 -8.63 26.58
C LEU A 109 -31.96 -9.73 27.62
N LYS A 110 -30.69 -9.93 27.98
CA LYS A 110 -30.28 -10.87 29.02
C LYS A 110 -30.81 -10.47 30.39
N ARG A 111 -30.76 -9.18 30.73
CA ARG A 111 -31.34 -8.65 31.98
C ARG A 111 -32.87 -8.82 32.00
N GLU A 112 -33.55 -8.48 30.91
CA GLU A 112 -35.00 -8.68 30.77
C GLU A 112 -35.37 -10.15 30.98
N LYS A 113 -34.66 -11.08 30.32
CA LYS A 113 -34.85 -12.52 30.50
C LYS A 113 -34.68 -12.95 31.96
N GLN A 114 -33.63 -12.46 32.63
CA GLN A 114 -33.37 -12.78 34.03
C GLN A 114 -34.48 -12.26 34.96
N ALA A 115 -34.99 -11.05 34.71
CA ALA A 115 -36.09 -10.48 35.47
C ALA A 115 -37.39 -11.30 35.30
N LEU A 116 -37.69 -11.76 34.08
CA LEU A 116 -38.86 -12.60 33.81
C LEU A 116 -38.78 -13.98 34.46
N LEU A 117 -37.59 -14.56 34.59
CA LEU A 117 -37.40 -15.85 35.27
C LEU A 117 -37.50 -15.74 36.80
N ALA A 118 -37.42 -14.53 37.36
CA ALA A 118 -37.49 -14.28 38.79
C ALA A 118 -38.91 -13.90 39.27
N GLN A 119 -39.89 -13.82 38.36
CA GLN A 119 -41.33 -13.71 38.67
C GLN A 119 -41.96 -15.10 38.84
#